data_AF-A0A447MXC2-F1
#
_entry.id   AF-A0A447MXC2-F1
#
_cell.length_a   1.000
_cell.length_b   1.000
_cell.length_c   1.000
_cell.angle_alpha   90.00
_cell.angle_beta   90.00
_cell.angle_gamma   90.00
#
_symmetry.space_group_name_H-M   'P 1'
#
loop_
_entity.id
_entity.type
_entity.pdbx_description
1 polymer ?
#
loop_
_entity_poly.entity_id
_entity_poly.type
_entity_poly.pdbx_seq_one_letter_code
_entity_poly.pdbx_strand_id
1 'polypeptide(L)'
;MLRSRIKLFYRPDGLGKPDSLAKKLQIKTVNKGSGKSGIVIVNPQPWFASLSNLNVKVNGASYNLDADMIAPFSSQTWWLPGKRSLKSFSGTVTVTLVNDLGARISESYDVPHH
;
A
#
# COMPACT_ATOMS: atom_id res chain seq x y z
N MET A 1 17.06 -27.85 5.62
CA MET A 1 15.75 -27.84 6.31
C MET A 1 14.85 -26.80 5.65
N LEU A 2 13.64 -27.18 5.23
CA LEU A 2 12.65 -26.25 4.66
C LEU A 2 11.71 -25.76 5.77
N ARG A 3 11.47 -24.45 5.88
CA ARG A 3 10.51 -23.85 6.82
C ARG A 3 9.56 -22.91 6.07
N SER A 4 8.27 -23.18 6.13
CA SER A 4 7.22 -22.35 5.53
C SER A 4 6.52 -21.50 6.61
N ARG A 5 6.05 -20.31 6.21
CA ARG A 5 5.25 -19.41 7.05
C ARG A 5 4.04 -18.95 6.23
N ILE A 6 2.84 -19.04 6.81
CA ILE A 6 1.57 -18.65 6.18
C ILE A 6 0.84 -17.74 7.16
N LYS A 7 0.09 -16.75 6.66
CA LYS A 7 -0.74 -15.87 7.47
C LYS A 7 -2.09 -16.53 7.76
N LEU A 8 -2.52 -16.53 9.03
CA LEU A 8 -3.85 -16.97 9.46
C LEU A 8 -4.66 -15.73 9.88
N PHE A 9 -5.86 -15.57 9.32
CA PHE A 9 -6.74 -14.45 9.63
C PHE A 9 -8.05 -14.96 10.23
N TYR A 10 -8.36 -14.54 11.45
CA TYR A 10 -9.70 -14.72 12.01
C TYR A 10 -10.66 -13.70 11.40
N ARG A 11 -11.86 -14.16 11.00
CA ARG A 11 -12.92 -13.32 10.44
C ARG A 11 -14.21 -13.51 11.22
N PRO A 12 -14.60 -12.51 12.04
CA PRO A 12 -15.92 -12.47 12.63
C PRO A 12 -17.02 -12.52 11.56
N ASP A 13 -18.17 -13.08 11.93
CA ASP A 13 -19.36 -13.03 11.10
C ASP A 13 -19.87 -11.58 10.94
N GLY A 14 -20.59 -11.30 9.84
CA GLY A 14 -21.19 -9.98 9.56
C GLY A 14 -20.27 -8.96 8.86
N LEU A 15 -19.02 -9.31 8.61
CA LEU A 15 -18.00 -8.44 7.98
C LEU A 15 -18.23 -8.18 6.46
N GLY A 16 -19.16 -8.91 5.83
CA GLY A 16 -19.40 -8.86 4.39
C GLY A 16 -18.32 -9.59 3.58
N LYS A 17 -18.14 -9.20 2.31
CA LYS A 17 -17.05 -9.68 1.46
C LYS A 17 -15.95 -8.62 1.34
N PRO A 18 -14.67 -9.01 1.13
CA PRO A 18 -13.58 -8.08 0.87
C PRO A 18 -13.64 -7.49 -0.56
N ASP A 19 -14.70 -7.78 -1.32
CA ASP A 19 -14.89 -7.31 -2.69
C ASP A 19 -14.67 -5.80 -2.73
N SER A 20 -13.76 -5.35 -3.59
CA SER A 20 -13.25 -3.96 -3.73
C SER A 20 -12.24 -3.44 -2.68
N LEU A 21 -11.65 -4.28 -1.82
CA LEU A 21 -10.63 -3.84 -0.84
C LEU A 21 -9.54 -2.99 -1.49
N ALA A 22 -8.98 -3.44 -2.63
CA ALA A 22 -7.99 -2.67 -3.36
C ALA A 22 -8.53 -1.27 -3.69
N LYS A 23 -9.63 -1.16 -4.44
CA LYS A 23 -10.24 0.12 -4.83
C LYS A 23 -10.56 1.09 -3.67
N LYS A 24 -10.73 0.58 -2.45
CA LYS A 24 -11.07 1.37 -1.27
C LYS A 24 -9.86 1.83 -0.44
N LEU A 25 -8.64 1.42 -0.79
CA LEU A 25 -7.43 1.99 -0.20
C LEU A 25 -7.32 3.46 -0.57
N GLN A 26 -6.78 4.26 0.33
CA GLN A 26 -6.55 5.69 0.10
C GLN A 26 -5.06 5.97 0.11
N ILE A 27 -4.60 6.77 -0.85
CA ILE A 27 -3.20 7.16 -0.99
C ILE A 27 -3.06 8.60 -0.52
N LYS A 28 -2.03 8.85 0.29
CA LYS A 28 -1.59 10.20 0.69
C LYS A 28 -0.09 10.30 0.54
N THR A 29 0.41 11.53 0.49
CA THR A 29 1.85 11.81 0.49
C THR A 29 2.26 12.43 1.81
N VAL A 30 3.50 12.21 2.22
CA VAL A 30 4.07 12.81 3.42
C VAL A 30 5.49 13.29 3.14
N ASN A 31 5.79 14.50 3.61
CA ASN A 31 7.14 15.06 3.58
C ASN A 31 7.61 15.29 5.02
N LYS A 32 8.74 14.68 5.39
CA LYS A 32 9.48 15.06 6.59
C LYS A 32 10.46 16.17 6.22
N GLY A 33 10.48 17.25 7.00
CA GLY A 33 11.37 18.42 6.82
C GLY A 33 12.86 18.09 6.71
N SER A 34 13.29 16.87 7.08
CA SER A 34 14.63 16.32 6.84
C SER A 34 14.90 15.90 5.38
N GLY A 35 14.15 16.42 4.41
CA GLY A 35 14.31 16.08 2.99
C GLY A 35 13.88 14.67 2.61
N LYS A 36 12.90 14.09 3.32
CA LYS A 36 12.38 12.75 3.04
C LYS A 36 10.91 12.81 2.64
N SER A 37 10.57 12.09 1.58
CA SER A 37 9.23 12.00 1.04
C SER A 37 8.75 10.56 1.10
N GLY A 38 7.45 10.34 1.31
CA GLY A 38 6.87 9.01 1.46
C GLY A 38 5.43 8.93 1.00
N ILE A 39 4.97 7.70 0.80
CA ILE A 39 3.58 7.36 0.49
C ILE A 39 2.95 6.77 1.74
N VAL A 40 1.79 7.29 2.13
CA VAL A 40 0.94 6.71 3.16
C VAL A 40 -0.22 6.00 2.47
N ILE A 41 -0.39 4.72 2.75
CA ILE A 41 -1.56 3.96 2.31
C ILE A 41 -2.44 3.73 3.53
N VAL A 42 -3.69 4.20 3.44
CA VAL A 42 -4.70 4.04 4.48
C VAL A 42 -5.65 2.92 4.06
N ASN A 43 -5.89 2.01 4.99
CA ASN A 43 -6.87 0.95 4.86
C ASN A 43 -8.09 1.28 5.74
N PRO A 44 -9.14 1.93 5.19
CA PRO A 44 -10.35 2.22 5.95
C PRO A 44 -11.28 1.01 6.07
N GLN A 45 -10.88 -0.18 5.60
CA GLN A 45 -11.73 -1.36 5.55
C GLN A 45 -11.45 -2.30 6.72
N PRO A 46 -12.45 -3.12 7.12
CA PRO A 46 -12.30 -4.08 8.21
C PRO A 46 -11.49 -5.35 7.83
N TRP A 47 -10.74 -5.31 6.72
CA TRP A 47 -9.99 -6.44 6.16
C TRP A 47 -8.50 -6.15 6.15
N PHE A 48 -7.65 -7.14 6.40
CA PHE A 48 -6.21 -6.97 6.18
C PHE A 48 -5.91 -6.81 4.69
N ALA A 49 -5.20 -5.75 4.31
CA ALA A 49 -4.66 -5.60 2.96
C ALA A 49 -3.26 -6.23 2.91
N SER A 50 -3.16 -7.45 2.39
CA SER A 50 -1.87 -8.13 2.21
C SER A 50 -1.24 -7.75 0.87
N LEU A 51 -0.28 -6.83 0.89
CA LEU A 51 0.44 -6.44 -0.31
C LEU A 51 1.51 -7.48 -0.65
N SER A 52 1.67 -7.74 -1.95
CA SER A 52 2.72 -8.58 -2.53
C SER A 52 3.61 -7.82 -3.51
N ASN A 53 3.23 -6.59 -3.85
CA ASN A 53 4.05 -5.63 -4.58
C ASN A 53 3.53 -4.21 -4.27
N LEU A 54 4.44 -3.25 -4.15
CA LEU A 54 4.15 -1.83 -4.07
C LEU A 54 5.11 -1.07 -4.99
N ASN A 55 4.61 -0.58 -6.12
CA ASN A 55 5.37 0.25 -7.04
C ASN A 55 4.91 1.70 -6.96
N VAL A 56 5.86 2.62 -6.88
CA VAL A 56 5.59 4.06 -6.86
C VAL A 56 6.36 4.71 -8.00
N LYS A 57 5.64 5.33 -8.94
CA LYS A 57 6.21 6.12 -10.02
C LYS A 57 5.93 7.58 -9.74
N VAL A 58 6.97 8.38 -9.53
CA VAL A 58 6.84 9.81 -9.25
C VAL A 58 7.95 10.59 -9.92
N ASN A 59 7.61 11.72 -10.56
CA ASN A 59 8.56 12.64 -11.21
C ASN A 59 9.58 11.93 -12.13
N GLY A 60 9.11 10.95 -12.92
CA GLY A 60 9.94 10.19 -13.87
C GLY A 60 10.80 9.08 -13.26
N ALA A 61 10.79 8.90 -11.93
CA ALA A 61 11.47 7.81 -11.24
C ALA A 61 10.47 6.72 -10.80
N SER A 62 10.90 5.45 -10.83
CA SER A 62 10.13 4.29 -10.38
C SER A 62 10.81 3.64 -9.18
N TYR A 63 10.05 3.37 -8.13
CA TYR A 63 10.50 2.76 -6.90
C TYR A 63 9.69 1.50 -6.63
N ASN A 64 10.36 0.37 -6.45
CA ASN A 64 9.72 -0.84 -5.92
C ASN A 64 9.99 -0.87 -4.41
N LEU A 65 8.95 -0.70 -3.61
CA LEU A 65 9.06 -0.61 -2.16
C LEU A 65 8.73 -1.97 -1.53
N ASP A 66 9.33 -2.24 -0.37
CA ASP A 66 9.12 -3.50 0.34
C ASP A 66 7.66 -3.62 0.78
N ALA A 67 6.90 -4.45 0.06
CA ALA A 67 5.49 -4.65 0.32
C ALA A 67 5.26 -5.30 1.69
N ASP A 68 4.28 -4.79 2.42
CA ASP A 68 3.88 -5.30 3.73
C ASP A 68 2.35 -5.27 3.87
N MET A 69 1.83 -5.78 4.98
CA MET A 69 0.41 -5.82 5.26
C MET A 69 -0.07 -4.57 5.98
N ILE A 70 -1.25 -4.08 5.60
CA ILE A 70 -1.93 -2.99 6.32
C ILE A 70 -3.10 -3.58 7.10
N ALA A 71 -3.09 -3.39 8.42
CA ALA A 71 -4.16 -3.85 9.28
C ALA A 71 -5.49 -3.14 9.00
N PRO A 72 -6.64 -3.72 9.38
CA PRO A 72 -7.92 -3.04 9.35
C PRO A 72 -7.87 -1.67 10.03
N PHE A 73 -8.49 -0.66 9.43
CA PHE A 73 -8.59 0.71 9.98
C PHE A 73 -7.25 1.36 10.35
N SER A 74 -6.17 0.94 9.69
CA SER A 74 -4.82 1.44 9.95
C SER A 74 -4.21 2.08 8.71
N SER A 75 -3.01 2.61 8.87
CA SER A 75 -2.22 3.13 7.76
C SER A 75 -0.77 2.74 7.93
N GLN A 76 -0.06 2.64 6.82
CA GLN A 76 1.38 2.41 6.82
C GLN A 76 2.06 3.40 5.87
N THR A 77 3.24 3.86 6.28
CA THR A 77 4.07 4.78 5.50
C THR A 77 5.25 4.02 4.89
N TRP A 78 5.42 4.16 3.58
CA TRP A 78 6.63 3.77 2.89
C TRP A 78 7.43 4.99 2.48
N TRP A 79 8.67 5.06 2.92
CA TRP A 79 9.59 6.15 2.57
C TRP A 79 10.25 5.86 1.24
N LEU A 80 10.28 6.86 0.35
CA LEU A 80 11.02 6.74 -0.90
C LEU A 80 12.52 6.73 -0.61
N PRO A 81 13.32 5.89 -1.30
CA PRO A 81 14.75 5.89 -1.13
C PRO A 81 15.37 7.20 -1.66
N GLY A 82 16.41 7.66 -0.96
CA GLY A 82 17.13 8.92 -1.28
C GLY A 82 16.75 10.10 -0.39
N LYS A 83 17.59 11.15 -0.39
CA LYS A 83 17.36 12.42 0.31
C LYS A 83 16.83 13.46 -0.67
N ARG A 84 15.57 13.32 -1.10
CA ARG A 84 14.91 14.30 -1.95
C ARG A 84 13.55 14.63 -1.36
N SER A 85 13.40 15.87 -0.91
CA SER A 85 12.07 16.42 -0.69
C SER A 85 11.43 16.64 -2.06
N LEU A 86 10.41 15.88 -2.39
CA LEU A 86 9.62 16.12 -3.58
C LEU A 86 8.71 17.32 -3.31
N LYS A 87 8.98 18.44 -3.97
CA LYS A 87 8.16 19.66 -3.91
C LYS A 87 6.74 19.43 -4.42
N SER A 88 6.60 18.55 -5.41
CA SER A 88 5.33 18.05 -5.92
C SER A 88 5.45 16.56 -6.13
N PHE A 89 4.38 15.86 -5.77
CA PHE A 89 4.20 14.45 -6.05
C PHE A 89 3.24 14.33 -7.22
N SER A 90 3.77 14.06 -8.40
CA SER A 90 2.99 13.72 -9.58
C SER A 90 3.38 12.33 -10.06
N GLY A 91 2.39 11.46 -10.22
CA GLY A 91 2.57 10.12 -10.73
C GLY A 91 1.56 9.13 -10.15
N THR A 92 1.96 7.87 -10.05
CA THR A 92 1.05 6.75 -9.78
C THR A 92 1.63 5.81 -8.72
N VAL A 93 0.78 5.33 -7.82
CA VAL A 93 1.05 4.21 -6.91
C VAL A 93 0.31 3.00 -7.42
N THR A 94 1.01 1.90 -7.69
CA THR A 94 0.40 0.61 -8.02
C THR A 94 0.58 -0.36 -6.86
N VAL A 95 -0.54 -0.83 -6.32
CA VAL A 95 -0.61 -1.77 -5.20
C VAL A 95 -1.08 -3.11 -5.72
N THR A 96 -0.34 -4.19 -5.42
CA THR A 96 -0.80 -5.56 -5.70
C THR A 96 -1.13 -6.28 -4.41
N LEU A 97 -2.41 -6.57 -4.19
CA LEU A 97 -2.90 -7.37 -3.08
C LEU A 97 -2.94 -8.86 -3.41
N VAL A 98 -2.90 -9.70 -2.38
CA VAL A 98 -3.23 -11.13 -2.46
C VAL A 98 -4.59 -11.34 -1.83
N ASN A 99 -5.53 -11.94 -2.58
CA ASN A 99 -6.86 -12.26 -2.07
C ASN A 99 -6.88 -13.60 -1.33
N ASP A 100 -8.05 -13.96 -0.79
CA ASP A 100 -8.25 -15.18 0.01
C ASP A 100 -7.96 -16.49 -0.73
N LEU A 101 -8.01 -16.46 -2.07
CA LEU A 101 -7.70 -17.61 -2.93
C LEU A 101 -6.23 -17.61 -3.38
N GLY A 102 -5.41 -16.69 -2.88
CA GLY A 102 -4.01 -16.52 -3.27
C GLY A 102 -3.79 -15.78 -4.59
N ALA A 103 -4.86 -15.31 -5.25
CA ALA A 103 -4.75 -14.57 -6.50
C ALA A 103 -4.25 -13.13 -6.26
N ARG A 104 -3.48 -12.62 -7.22
CA ARG A 104 -2.93 -11.26 -7.19
C ARG A 104 -3.89 -10.29 -7.85
N ILE A 105 -4.25 -9.21 -7.16
CA ILE A 105 -5.13 -8.14 -7.64
C ILE A 105 -4.35 -6.83 -7.60
N SER A 106 -4.20 -6.17 -8.74
CA SER A 106 -3.48 -4.89 -8.84
C SER A 106 -4.46 -3.73 -9.01
N GLU A 107 -4.20 -2.64 -8.30
CA GLU A 107 -4.92 -1.37 -8.43
C GLU A 107 -3.91 -0.23 -8.50
N SER A 108 -4.19 0.76 -9.35
CA SER A 108 -3.34 1.94 -9.53
C SER A 108 -4.09 3.18 -9.08
N TYR A 109 -3.42 4.06 -8.35
CA TYR A 109 -3.96 5.30 -7.84
C TYR A 109 -3.07 6.45 -8.30
N ASP A 110 -3.68 7.53 -8.73
CA ASP A 110 -2.96 8.77 -8.92
C ASP A 110 -2.51 9.32 -7.57
N VAL A 111 -1.27 9.80 -7.51
CA VAL A 111 -0.76 10.42 -6.30
C VAL A 111 -1.43 11.78 -6.14
N PRO A 112 -2.08 12.07 -5.01
CA PRO A 112 -2.73 13.36 -4.81
C PRO A 112 -1.71 14.50 -4.89
N HIS A 113 -2.04 15.53 -5.67
CA HIS A 113 -1.35 16.80 -5.62
C HIS A 113 -1.74 17.54 -4.34
N HIS A 114 -0.75 17.91 -3.53
CA HIS A 114 -0.87 18.90 -2.48
C HIS A 114 -0.04 20.13 -2.87
#